data_AF-A0A1I7JCX9-F1
#
_entry.id   AF-A0A1I7JCX9-F1
#
_cell.length_a   1.000
_cell.length_b   1.000
_cell.length_c   1.000
_cell.angle_alpha   90.00
_cell.angle_beta   90.00
_cell.angle_gamma   90.00
#
_symmetry.space_group_name_H-M   'P 1'
#
loop_
_entity.id
_entity.type
_entity.pdbx_description
1 polymer ?
#
loop_
_entity_poly.entity_id
_entity_poly.type
_entity_poly.pdbx_seq_one_letter_code
_entity_poly.pdbx_strand_id
1 'polypeptide(L)'
;MELINNVNEELWNAIEKSYKEEKYTGAILDAMHFLTEIIKNKSGLDIEGPKLAVEAFGGDNPKIRVNNLQTASEKDTQKGIEEIIKGIYIAVRNSRSYNSETDSKEVCNSIVIFVNYLLEVIHKSKVSFQENTFLLRVFDEYYVPSKEYSDLLVSEIPKDQRGNIAISVLLKRKKGKTENLASFMKSLIEVIEEDDVARVYSVVSEELKYTNDEEEIKSIISILPGEYWVNTDKAVKIRIENILLASVKVGRYNKAADRCIGDAGALGTWINEDYLRNFEDLGKWTKAIIMKLAEGSIEEQDYIYNYFWNEICELNRVNINSYLKDYISQGLTRGYYDVAERFYEVVNKDKYHPWFNVFKNEIAEYESKLAEEEVEDSKTDIDLELE
;
A
#
# COMPACT_ATOMS: atom_id res chain seq x y z
N MET A 1 -30.33 -46.59 18.95
CA MET A 1 -29.26 -45.61 19.21
C MET A 1 -29.94 -44.28 19.50
N GLU A 2 -29.62 -43.59 20.60
CA GLU A 2 -30.27 -42.30 20.92
C GLU A 2 -29.65 -41.17 20.10
N LEU A 3 -30.49 -40.30 19.52
CA LEU A 3 -30.08 -39.20 18.64
C LEU A 3 -29.10 -38.24 19.34
N ILE A 4 -29.34 -37.94 20.62
CA ILE A 4 -28.52 -37.04 21.44
C ILE A 4 -27.03 -37.40 21.45
N ASN A 5 -26.69 -38.68 21.34
CA ASN A 5 -25.29 -39.14 21.35
C ASN A 5 -24.59 -39.01 19.99
N ASN A 6 -25.29 -38.54 18.95
CA ASN A 6 -24.81 -38.48 17.57
C ASN A 6 -24.87 -37.07 16.96
N VAL A 7 -25.27 -36.07 17.75
CA VAL A 7 -25.37 -34.67 17.33
C VAL A 7 -24.67 -33.78 18.35
N ASN A 8 -24.21 -32.61 17.92
CA ASN A 8 -23.60 -31.66 18.85
C ASN A 8 -24.66 -31.07 19.82
N GLU A 9 -24.18 -30.54 20.95
CA GLU A 9 -25.02 -30.09 22.04
C GLU A 9 -25.94 -28.92 21.62
N GLU A 10 -25.42 -27.98 20.82
CA GLU A 10 -26.20 -26.82 20.36
C GLU A 10 -27.38 -27.23 19.47
N LEU A 11 -27.15 -28.14 18.52
CA LEU A 11 -28.19 -28.67 17.65
C LEU A 11 -29.21 -29.49 18.46
N TRP A 12 -28.75 -30.32 19.41
CA TRP A 12 -29.67 -31.04 20.30
C TRP A 12 -30.58 -30.08 21.05
N ASN A 13 -30.01 -29.05 21.67
CA ASN A 13 -30.76 -28.05 22.42
C ASN A 13 -31.81 -27.33 21.55
N ALA A 14 -31.50 -27.08 20.27
CA ALA A 14 -32.44 -26.48 19.34
C ALA A 14 -33.66 -27.35 19.04
N ILE A 15 -33.49 -28.69 19.02
CA ILE A 15 -34.56 -29.62 18.61
C ILE A 15 -35.21 -30.41 19.76
N GLU A 16 -34.60 -30.39 20.96
CA GLU A 16 -34.87 -31.32 22.05
C GLU A 16 -36.35 -31.39 22.39
N LYS A 17 -37.01 -30.23 22.49
CA LYS A 17 -38.43 -30.13 22.83
C LYS A 17 -39.29 -30.84 21.80
N SER A 18 -39.16 -30.46 20.52
CA SER A 18 -39.94 -31.03 19.42
C SER A 18 -39.68 -32.53 19.27
N TYR A 19 -38.43 -32.96 19.48
CA TYR A 19 -38.06 -34.37 19.40
C TYR A 19 -38.63 -35.22 20.54
N LYS A 20 -38.57 -34.74 21.80
CA LYS A 20 -39.14 -35.43 22.97
C LYS A 20 -40.66 -35.49 22.96
N GLU A 21 -41.31 -34.49 22.35
CA GLU A 21 -42.77 -34.47 22.14
C GLU A 21 -43.21 -35.31 20.92
N GLU A 22 -42.30 -36.08 20.30
CA GLU A 22 -42.52 -36.89 19.10
C GLU A 22 -43.02 -36.07 17.88
N LYS A 23 -42.78 -34.76 17.89
CA LYS A 23 -43.06 -33.84 16.77
C LYS A 23 -41.88 -33.82 15.80
N TYR A 24 -41.65 -34.96 15.14
CA TYR A 24 -40.48 -35.18 14.29
C TYR A 24 -40.35 -34.19 13.13
N THR A 25 -41.46 -33.83 12.46
CA THR A 25 -41.45 -32.76 11.44
C THR A 25 -41.01 -31.42 12.03
N GLY A 26 -41.47 -31.10 13.25
CA GLY A 26 -41.07 -29.90 13.98
C GLY A 26 -39.58 -29.89 14.33
N ALA A 27 -39.06 -31.02 14.82
CA ALA A 27 -37.64 -31.16 15.12
C ALA A 27 -36.74 -30.97 13.88
N ILE A 28 -37.17 -31.44 12.71
CA ILE A 28 -36.48 -31.20 11.43
C ILE A 28 -36.49 -29.70 11.08
N LEU A 29 -37.63 -29.02 11.22
CA LEU A 29 -37.73 -27.59 10.95
C LEU A 29 -36.86 -26.78 11.91
N ASP A 30 -36.85 -27.13 13.20
CA ASP A 30 -36.00 -26.51 14.22
C ASP A 30 -34.50 -26.67 13.88
N ALA A 31 -34.09 -27.87 13.44
CA ALA A 31 -32.72 -28.10 12.96
C ALA A 31 -32.36 -27.22 11.74
N MET A 32 -33.28 -27.09 10.79
CA MET A 32 -33.10 -26.26 9.60
C MET A 32 -33.05 -24.77 9.94
N HIS A 33 -33.85 -24.31 10.91
CA HIS A 33 -33.78 -22.96 11.44
C HIS A 33 -32.44 -22.69 12.10
N PHE A 34 -31.97 -23.62 12.94
CA PHE A 34 -30.66 -23.50 13.59
C PHE A 34 -29.51 -23.43 12.57
N LEU A 35 -29.50 -24.31 11.55
CA LEU A 35 -28.54 -24.25 10.44
C LEU A 35 -28.54 -22.87 9.75
N THR A 36 -29.73 -22.31 9.52
CA THR A 36 -29.90 -21.01 8.86
C THR A 36 -29.27 -19.88 9.68
N GLU A 37 -29.52 -19.87 10.99
CA GLU A 37 -28.95 -18.88 11.90
C GLU A 37 -27.42 -18.94 11.94
N ILE A 38 -26.84 -20.15 11.98
CA ILE A 38 -25.38 -20.31 11.95
C ILE A 38 -24.79 -19.77 10.64
N ILE A 39 -25.42 -20.03 9.49
CA ILE A 39 -24.96 -19.50 8.20
C ILE A 39 -25.09 -17.97 8.16
N LYS A 40 -26.22 -17.41 8.60
CA LYS A 40 -26.42 -15.95 8.67
C LYS A 40 -25.36 -15.27 9.53
N ASN A 41 -25.17 -15.77 10.76
CA ASN A 41 -24.20 -15.22 11.70
C ASN A 41 -22.78 -15.27 11.15
N LYS A 42 -22.41 -16.37 10.47
CA LYS A 42 -21.05 -16.52 9.93
C LYS A 42 -20.80 -15.74 8.65
N SER A 43 -21.82 -15.53 7.82
CA SER A 43 -21.71 -14.80 6.54
C SER A 43 -22.03 -13.31 6.64
N GLY A 44 -22.70 -12.87 7.71
CA GLY A 44 -23.24 -11.52 7.84
C GLY A 44 -24.36 -11.20 6.84
N LEU A 45 -25.02 -12.23 6.28
CA LEU A 45 -26.13 -12.09 5.35
C LEU A 45 -27.46 -12.11 6.10
N ASP A 46 -28.39 -11.24 5.71
CA ASP A 46 -29.78 -11.26 6.19
C ASP A 46 -30.75 -11.65 5.08
N ILE A 47 -30.58 -12.86 4.55
CA ILE A 47 -31.45 -13.48 3.54
C ILE A 47 -31.77 -14.91 3.94
N GLU A 48 -32.82 -15.49 3.36
CA GLU A 48 -33.29 -16.84 3.72
C GLU A 48 -33.30 -17.84 2.55
N GLY A 49 -33.41 -19.12 2.93
CA GLY A 49 -33.69 -20.21 2.02
C GLY A 49 -32.54 -20.52 1.06
N PRO A 50 -32.84 -21.08 -0.13
CA PRO A 50 -31.80 -21.53 -1.07
C PRO A 50 -30.85 -20.41 -1.52
N LYS A 51 -31.31 -19.16 -1.53
CA LYS A 51 -30.47 -18.00 -1.88
C LYS A 51 -29.37 -17.76 -0.86
N LEU A 52 -29.62 -18.01 0.42
CA LEU A 52 -28.60 -17.91 1.48
C LEU A 52 -27.42 -18.85 1.21
N ALA A 53 -27.69 -20.08 0.75
CA ALA A 53 -26.65 -21.04 0.42
C ALA A 53 -25.74 -20.54 -0.73
N VAL A 54 -26.35 -20.05 -1.80
CA VAL A 54 -25.63 -19.55 -2.98
C VAL A 54 -24.75 -18.35 -2.62
N GLU A 55 -25.29 -17.37 -1.88
CA GLU A 55 -24.57 -16.14 -1.54
C GLU A 55 -23.50 -16.35 -0.44
N ALA A 56 -23.69 -17.34 0.44
CA ALA A 56 -22.74 -17.64 1.50
C ALA A 56 -21.57 -18.51 1.02
N PHE A 57 -21.83 -19.51 0.17
CA PHE A 57 -20.86 -20.56 -0.20
C PHE A 57 -20.46 -20.57 -1.68
N GLY A 58 -21.17 -19.86 -2.54
CA GLY A 58 -20.93 -19.86 -3.98
C GLY A 58 -20.02 -18.74 -4.49
N GLY A 59 -19.73 -18.79 -5.79
CA GLY A 59 -18.87 -17.83 -6.49
C GLY A 59 -17.37 -18.06 -6.28
N ASP A 60 -16.55 -17.22 -6.91
CA ASP A 60 -15.08 -17.32 -6.83
C ASP A 60 -14.52 -16.88 -5.48
N ASN A 61 -15.27 -16.06 -4.73
CA ASN A 61 -14.90 -15.57 -3.41
C ASN A 61 -16.08 -15.70 -2.42
N PRO A 62 -16.38 -16.92 -1.94
CA PRO A 62 -17.52 -17.16 -1.05
C PRO A 62 -17.28 -16.54 0.33
N LYS A 63 -18.36 -16.07 0.97
CA LYS A 63 -18.29 -15.47 2.32
C LYS A 63 -17.87 -16.47 3.39
N ILE A 64 -18.22 -17.74 3.20
CA ILE A 64 -17.85 -18.85 4.05
C ILE A 64 -17.00 -19.82 3.23
N ARG A 65 -15.70 -19.88 3.56
CA ARG A 65 -14.74 -20.78 2.92
C ARG A 65 -14.61 -22.07 3.72
N VAL A 66 -15.11 -23.19 3.18
CA VAL A 66 -15.05 -24.49 3.86
C VAL A 66 -13.65 -25.13 3.80
N ASN A 67 -12.77 -24.60 2.95
CA ASN A 67 -11.36 -24.98 2.80
C ASN A 67 -10.54 -23.79 2.23
N ASN A 68 -9.30 -24.02 1.78
CA ASN A 68 -8.41 -22.94 1.31
C ASN A 68 -8.63 -22.51 -0.16
N LEU A 69 -9.46 -23.22 -0.93
CA LEU A 69 -9.77 -22.95 -2.35
C LEU A 69 -8.55 -22.90 -3.28
N GLN A 70 -7.45 -23.58 -2.93
CA GLN A 70 -6.21 -23.55 -3.70
C GLN A 70 -6.23 -24.57 -4.84
N THR A 71 -6.77 -25.76 -4.58
CA THR A 71 -6.80 -26.87 -5.57
C THR A 71 -8.16 -26.99 -6.26
N ALA A 72 -8.18 -27.63 -7.45
CA ALA A 72 -9.44 -27.94 -8.14
C ALA A 72 -10.38 -28.77 -7.24
N SER A 73 -9.83 -29.76 -6.53
CA SER A 73 -10.61 -30.59 -5.59
C SER A 73 -11.22 -29.78 -4.43
N GLU A 74 -10.50 -28.78 -3.93
CA GLU A 74 -11.01 -27.88 -2.88
C GLU A 74 -12.14 -26.99 -3.40
N LYS A 75 -12.02 -26.49 -4.64
CA LYS A 75 -13.08 -25.71 -5.31
C LYS A 75 -14.32 -26.57 -5.57
N ASP A 76 -14.14 -27.80 -6.02
CA ASP A 76 -15.25 -28.76 -6.20
C ASP A 76 -15.93 -29.09 -4.87
N THR A 77 -15.16 -29.23 -3.78
CA THR A 77 -15.72 -29.45 -2.44
C THR A 77 -16.55 -28.26 -1.98
N GLN A 78 -16.07 -27.04 -2.18
CA GLN A 78 -16.80 -25.82 -1.85
C GLN A 78 -18.14 -25.76 -2.60
N LYS A 79 -18.10 -25.97 -3.92
CA LYS A 79 -19.30 -26.02 -4.76
C LYS A 79 -20.25 -27.14 -4.35
N GLY A 80 -19.73 -28.31 -4.00
CA GLY A 80 -20.54 -29.42 -3.50
C GLY A 80 -21.28 -29.07 -2.21
N ILE A 81 -20.63 -28.39 -1.26
CA ILE A 81 -21.29 -27.93 -0.03
C ILE A 81 -22.37 -26.89 -0.33
N GLU A 82 -22.11 -25.93 -1.23
CA GLU A 82 -23.13 -24.97 -1.68
C GLU A 82 -24.36 -25.70 -2.23
N GLU A 83 -24.17 -26.64 -3.15
CA GLU A 83 -25.25 -27.40 -3.79
C GLU A 83 -26.03 -28.28 -2.80
N ILE A 84 -25.34 -28.90 -1.84
CA ILE A 84 -25.97 -29.71 -0.78
C ILE A 84 -26.85 -28.84 0.12
N ILE A 85 -26.34 -27.71 0.62
CA ILE A 85 -27.11 -26.82 1.50
C ILE A 85 -28.28 -26.20 0.72
N LYS A 86 -28.07 -25.81 -0.53
CA LYS A 86 -29.16 -25.35 -1.40
C LYS A 86 -30.21 -26.44 -1.58
N GLY A 87 -29.77 -27.68 -1.82
CA GLY A 87 -30.64 -28.84 -2.00
C GLY A 87 -31.47 -29.15 -0.75
N ILE A 88 -30.88 -29.13 0.44
CA ILE A 88 -31.60 -29.42 1.69
C ILE A 88 -32.64 -28.34 2.01
N TYR A 89 -32.38 -27.07 1.67
CA TYR A 89 -33.41 -26.02 1.77
C TYR A 89 -34.63 -26.31 0.89
N ILE A 90 -34.41 -26.75 -0.36
CA ILE A 90 -35.49 -27.00 -1.31
C ILE A 90 -36.23 -28.30 -0.97
N ALA A 91 -35.49 -29.39 -0.75
CA ALA A 91 -36.06 -30.73 -0.63
C ALA A 91 -36.56 -31.05 0.78
N VAL A 92 -35.99 -30.43 1.82
CA VAL A 92 -36.33 -30.74 3.21
C VAL A 92 -37.12 -29.62 3.87
N ARG A 93 -36.55 -28.41 3.94
CA ARG A 93 -37.20 -27.28 4.63
C ARG A 93 -38.48 -26.86 3.91
N ASN A 94 -38.39 -26.52 2.63
CA ASN A 94 -39.53 -26.01 1.87
C ASN A 94 -40.67 -27.03 1.77
N SER A 95 -40.40 -28.32 1.55
CA SER A 95 -41.47 -29.34 1.47
C SER A 95 -42.31 -29.37 2.75
N ARG A 96 -41.65 -29.33 3.91
CA ARG A 96 -42.30 -29.37 5.24
C ARG A 96 -42.92 -28.05 5.67
N SER A 97 -42.46 -26.92 5.14
CA SER A 97 -43.07 -25.61 5.39
C SER A 97 -44.35 -25.39 4.58
N TYR A 98 -44.48 -26.02 3.41
CA TYR A 98 -45.62 -25.82 2.50
C TYR A 98 -46.61 -27.00 2.46
N ASN A 99 -46.19 -28.22 2.83
CA ASN A 99 -47.03 -29.41 2.85
C ASN A 99 -47.27 -29.93 4.27
N SER A 100 -48.39 -30.60 4.49
CA SER A 100 -48.72 -31.32 5.73
C SER A 100 -48.07 -32.71 5.76
N GLU A 101 -46.74 -32.77 5.62
CA GLU A 101 -45.97 -34.01 5.72
C GLU A 101 -45.79 -34.42 7.19
N THR A 102 -45.92 -35.72 7.48
CA THR A 102 -45.64 -36.28 8.81
C THR A 102 -44.42 -37.17 8.72
N ASP A 103 -43.34 -36.81 9.43
CA ASP A 103 -42.09 -37.57 9.42
C ASP A 103 -42.06 -38.66 10.49
N SER A 104 -41.45 -39.79 10.17
CA SER A 104 -41.11 -40.81 11.17
C SER A 104 -39.86 -40.41 11.96
N LYS A 105 -39.66 -41.08 13.11
CA LYS A 105 -38.46 -40.92 13.93
C LYS A 105 -37.18 -41.23 13.15
N GLU A 106 -37.20 -42.25 12.31
CA GLU A 106 -36.05 -42.70 11.52
C GLU A 106 -35.66 -41.64 10.48
N VAL A 107 -36.65 -41.02 9.83
CA VAL A 107 -36.43 -39.93 8.86
C VAL A 107 -35.88 -38.71 9.58
N CYS A 108 -36.47 -38.31 10.71
CA CYS A 108 -35.97 -37.22 11.54
C CYS A 108 -34.52 -37.43 11.96
N ASN A 109 -34.18 -38.59 12.48
CA ASN A 109 -32.81 -38.90 12.89
C ASN A 109 -31.83 -38.77 11.72
N SER A 110 -32.19 -39.30 10.55
CA SER A 110 -31.33 -39.26 9.37
C SER A 110 -31.06 -37.83 8.91
N ILE A 111 -32.10 -37.01 8.86
CA ILE A 111 -31.99 -35.61 8.43
C ILE A 111 -31.20 -34.79 9.47
N VAL A 112 -31.51 -34.92 10.76
CA VAL A 112 -30.82 -34.17 11.81
C VAL A 112 -29.34 -34.53 11.87
N ILE A 113 -28.97 -35.81 11.74
CA ILE A 113 -27.57 -36.23 11.69
C ILE A 113 -26.86 -35.61 10.46
N PHE A 114 -27.54 -35.52 9.32
CA PHE A 114 -26.98 -34.87 8.14
C PHE A 114 -26.82 -33.36 8.32
N VAL A 115 -27.80 -32.69 8.95
CA VAL A 115 -27.67 -31.28 9.35
C VAL A 115 -26.49 -31.08 10.30
N ASN A 116 -26.29 -32.00 11.26
CA ASN A 116 -25.14 -31.98 12.15
C ASN A 116 -23.82 -32.05 11.38
N TYR A 117 -23.71 -32.94 10.38
CA TYR A 117 -22.53 -32.99 9.51
C TYR A 117 -22.26 -31.65 8.81
N LEU A 118 -23.30 -30.99 8.27
CA LEU A 118 -23.16 -29.69 7.62
C LEU A 118 -22.73 -28.60 8.61
N LEU A 119 -23.28 -28.60 9.82
CA LEU A 119 -22.86 -27.69 10.89
C LEU A 119 -21.38 -27.89 11.23
N GLU A 120 -20.89 -29.12 11.36
CA GLU A 120 -19.48 -29.40 11.62
C GLU A 120 -18.56 -28.87 10.50
N VAL A 121 -18.98 -28.97 9.23
CA VAL A 121 -18.27 -28.34 8.10
C VAL A 121 -18.26 -26.82 8.24
N ILE A 122 -19.40 -26.22 8.60
CA ILE A 122 -19.53 -24.76 8.75
C ILE A 122 -18.74 -24.27 9.97
N HIS A 123 -18.72 -24.97 11.10
CA HIS A 123 -17.94 -24.56 12.26
C HIS A 123 -16.43 -24.54 11.94
N LYS A 124 -15.94 -25.53 11.18
CA LYS A 124 -14.54 -25.61 10.74
C LYS A 124 -14.17 -24.62 9.63
N SER A 125 -15.16 -24.08 8.92
CA SER A 125 -14.95 -23.11 7.84
C SER A 125 -14.37 -21.78 8.37
N LYS A 126 -13.61 -21.07 7.53
CA LYS A 126 -13.12 -19.72 7.83
C LYS A 126 -14.08 -18.69 7.25
N VAL A 127 -14.33 -17.62 8.00
CA VAL A 127 -14.95 -16.41 7.43
C VAL A 127 -14.00 -15.85 6.39
N SER A 128 -14.50 -15.55 5.20
CA SER A 128 -13.69 -14.93 4.15
C SER A 128 -13.08 -13.63 4.66
N PHE A 129 -11.87 -13.32 4.24
CA PHE A 129 -11.27 -12.00 4.46
C PHE A 129 -12.26 -10.89 4.09
N GLN A 130 -12.62 -10.05 5.08
CA GLN A 130 -13.58 -8.97 4.90
C GLN A 130 -12.83 -7.66 4.70
N GLU A 131 -12.80 -7.17 3.46
CA GLU A 131 -12.11 -5.92 3.10
C GLU A 131 -12.48 -4.77 4.04
N ASN A 132 -13.77 -4.50 4.24
CA ASN A 132 -14.19 -3.34 5.04
C ASN A 132 -13.68 -3.43 6.49
N THR A 133 -13.75 -4.61 7.09
CA THR A 133 -13.26 -4.86 8.45
C THR A 133 -11.74 -4.72 8.52
N PHE A 134 -11.03 -5.23 7.51
CA PHE A 134 -9.58 -5.10 7.43
C PHE A 134 -9.13 -3.64 7.25
N LEU A 135 -9.80 -2.89 6.37
CA LEU A 135 -9.46 -1.49 6.11
C LEU A 135 -9.62 -0.60 7.35
N LEU A 136 -10.48 -0.96 8.32
CA LEU A 136 -10.54 -0.24 9.59
C LEU A 136 -9.18 -0.23 10.31
N ARG A 137 -8.38 -1.29 10.16
CA ARG A 137 -7.03 -1.37 10.75
C ARG A 137 -6.00 -0.58 9.96
N VAL A 138 -6.15 -0.51 8.64
CA VAL A 138 -5.25 0.27 7.77
C VAL A 138 -5.47 1.77 7.96
N PHE A 139 -6.72 2.19 8.13
CA PHE A 139 -7.13 3.57 8.36
C PHE A 139 -7.24 3.94 9.84
N ASP A 140 -6.70 3.11 10.74
CA ASP A 140 -6.73 3.35 12.17
C ASP A 140 -5.94 4.61 12.55
N GLU A 141 -6.46 5.39 13.49
CA GLU A 141 -5.82 6.63 13.96
C GLU A 141 -4.44 6.37 14.61
N TYR A 142 -4.29 5.21 15.25
CA TYR A 142 -3.12 4.73 15.98
C TYR A 142 -2.35 3.64 15.23
N TYR A 143 -2.54 3.54 13.91
CA TYR A 143 -1.68 2.71 13.07
C TYR A 143 -0.20 2.98 13.36
N VAL A 144 0.61 1.92 13.43
CA VAL A 144 2.05 2.02 13.71
C VAL A 144 2.81 2.06 12.38
N PRO A 145 3.37 3.22 11.95
CA PRO A 145 4.07 3.36 10.67
C PRO A 145 5.46 2.71 10.72
N SER A 146 5.50 1.39 10.86
CA SER A 146 6.73 0.59 10.83
C SER A 146 6.60 -0.52 9.79
N LYS A 147 7.75 -0.90 9.22
CA LYS A 147 7.82 -2.02 8.26
C LYS A 147 7.28 -3.31 8.89
N GLU A 148 7.68 -3.62 10.12
CA GLU A 148 7.24 -4.82 10.83
C GLU A 148 5.72 -4.89 10.98
N TYR A 149 5.08 -3.82 11.44
CA TYR A 149 3.61 -3.81 11.59
C TYR A 149 2.89 -3.89 10.25
N SER A 150 3.41 -3.19 9.24
CA SER A 150 2.87 -3.18 7.89
C SER A 150 2.95 -4.56 7.25
N ASP A 151 4.10 -5.24 7.34
CA ASP A 151 4.33 -6.60 6.84
C ASP A 151 3.37 -7.60 7.50
N LEU A 152 3.16 -7.48 8.83
CA LEU A 152 2.21 -8.32 9.56
C LEU A 152 0.78 -8.13 9.06
N LEU A 153 0.31 -6.88 8.88
CA LEU A 153 -1.02 -6.61 8.32
C LEU A 153 -1.18 -7.17 6.91
N VAL A 154 -0.18 -6.98 6.05
CA VAL A 154 -0.19 -7.47 4.67
C VAL A 154 -0.22 -9.00 4.62
N SER A 155 0.41 -9.67 5.59
CA SER A 155 0.39 -11.15 5.70
C SER A 155 -1.02 -11.72 5.95
N GLU A 156 -1.93 -10.92 6.50
CA GLU A 156 -3.33 -11.32 6.72
C GLU A 156 -4.18 -11.25 5.44
N ILE A 157 -3.70 -10.56 4.40
CA ILE A 157 -4.43 -10.36 3.14
C ILE A 157 -4.20 -11.57 2.23
N PRO A 158 -5.26 -12.29 1.80
CA PRO A 158 -5.16 -13.34 0.79
C PRO A 158 -4.50 -12.81 -0.48
N LYS A 159 -3.63 -13.61 -1.10
CA LYS A 159 -2.84 -13.18 -2.27
C LYS A 159 -3.71 -12.59 -3.39
N ASP A 160 -4.82 -13.24 -3.69
CA ASP A 160 -5.80 -12.85 -4.71
C ASP A 160 -6.55 -11.54 -4.40
N GLN A 161 -6.47 -11.04 -3.17
CA GLN A 161 -7.14 -9.82 -2.71
C GLN A 161 -6.19 -8.62 -2.59
N ARG A 162 -4.87 -8.83 -2.69
CA ARG A 162 -3.88 -7.78 -2.41
C ARG A 162 -4.00 -6.59 -3.36
N GLY A 163 -4.12 -6.83 -4.67
CA GLY A 163 -4.35 -5.76 -5.65
C GLY A 163 -5.62 -4.96 -5.36
N ASN A 164 -6.72 -5.62 -4.96
CA ASN A 164 -7.98 -4.95 -4.62
C ASN A 164 -7.82 -4.07 -3.37
N ILE A 165 -7.10 -4.55 -2.35
CA ILE A 165 -6.83 -3.76 -1.15
C ILE A 165 -5.98 -2.53 -1.45
N ALA A 166 -4.93 -2.68 -2.29
CA ALA A 166 -4.12 -1.56 -2.72
C ALA A 166 -4.96 -0.49 -3.43
N ILE A 167 -5.84 -0.90 -4.36
CA ILE A 167 -6.77 0.01 -5.05
C ILE A 167 -7.72 0.69 -4.06
N SER A 168 -8.30 -0.07 -3.12
CA SER A 168 -9.22 0.48 -2.13
C SER A 168 -8.55 1.48 -1.19
N VAL A 169 -7.30 1.24 -0.78
CA VAL A 169 -6.51 2.20 0.00
C VAL A 169 -6.22 3.45 -0.82
N LEU A 170 -5.79 3.31 -2.07
CA LEU A 170 -5.57 4.42 -2.99
C LEU A 170 -6.83 5.29 -3.15
N LEU A 171 -7.98 4.70 -3.44
CA LEU A 171 -9.23 5.44 -3.65
C LEU A 171 -9.76 6.09 -2.36
N LYS A 172 -9.47 5.51 -1.19
CA LYS A 172 -9.88 6.05 0.12
C LYS A 172 -8.80 6.89 0.80
N ARG A 173 -7.66 7.14 0.15
CA ARG A 173 -6.45 7.78 0.73
C ARG A 173 -6.72 9.05 1.52
N LYS A 174 -7.67 9.89 1.07
CA LYS A 174 -8.04 11.16 1.72
C LYS A 174 -8.65 10.98 3.13
N LYS A 175 -8.98 9.75 3.55
CA LYS A 175 -9.53 9.44 4.88
C LYS A 175 -8.46 9.04 5.91
N GLY A 176 -7.23 8.77 5.48
CA GLY A 176 -6.16 8.26 6.34
C GLY A 176 -5.03 9.27 6.52
N LYS A 177 -4.14 8.99 7.47
CA LYS A 177 -2.88 9.73 7.64
C LYS A 177 -1.87 9.26 6.59
N THR A 178 -1.26 10.19 5.88
CA THR A 178 -0.34 9.91 4.77
C THR A 178 0.79 8.96 5.16
N GLU A 179 1.46 9.20 6.30
CA GLU A 179 2.59 8.37 6.77
C GLU A 179 2.19 6.91 7.02
N ASN A 180 0.99 6.69 7.58
CA ASN A 180 0.46 5.35 7.86
C ASN A 180 0.18 4.61 6.56
N LEU A 181 -0.50 5.29 5.63
CA LEU A 181 -0.83 4.71 4.33
C LEU A 181 0.43 4.43 3.51
N ALA A 182 1.42 5.33 3.53
CA ALA A 182 2.70 5.12 2.84
C ALA A 182 3.45 3.88 3.36
N SER A 183 3.54 3.71 4.67
CA SER A 183 4.16 2.53 5.30
C SER A 183 3.45 1.23 4.89
N PHE A 184 2.12 1.24 4.95
CA PHE A 184 1.31 0.09 4.54
C PHE A 184 1.46 -0.23 3.05
N MET A 185 1.29 0.77 2.19
CA MET A 185 1.32 0.63 0.74
C MET A 185 2.70 0.18 0.23
N LYS A 186 3.79 0.68 0.83
CA LYS A 186 5.14 0.20 0.53
C LYS A 186 5.25 -1.31 0.75
N SER A 187 4.85 -1.78 1.94
CA SER A 187 4.92 -3.20 2.30
C SER A 187 3.98 -4.07 1.47
N LEU A 188 2.81 -3.54 1.10
CA LEU A 188 1.86 -4.24 0.25
C LEU A 188 2.38 -4.41 -1.18
N ILE A 189 2.85 -3.31 -1.80
CA ILE A 189 3.31 -3.30 -3.20
C ILE A 189 4.54 -4.20 -3.39
N GLU A 190 5.43 -4.31 -2.39
CA GLU A 190 6.57 -5.24 -2.40
C GLU A 190 6.17 -6.72 -2.59
N VAL A 191 4.91 -7.09 -2.30
CA VAL A 191 4.46 -8.50 -2.30
C VAL A 191 3.22 -8.77 -3.15
N ILE A 192 2.73 -7.80 -3.93
CA ILE A 192 1.65 -8.02 -4.91
C ILE A 192 2.21 -8.57 -6.23
N GLU A 193 1.39 -9.28 -6.99
CA GLU A 193 1.79 -9.83 -8.29
C GLU A 193 1.89 -8.73 -9.35
N GLU A 194 2.72 -8.94 -10.38
CA GLU A 194 3.00 -7.94 -11.42
C GLU A 194 1.73 -7.43 -12.13
N ASP A 195 0.79 -8.34 -12.43
CA ASP A 195 -0.51 -7.99 -13.02
C ASP A 195 -1.36 -7.11 -12.08
N ASP A 196 -1.25 -7.31 -10.77
CA ASP A 196 -1.91 -6.48 -9.76
C ASP A 196 -1.24 -5.10 -9.63
N VAL A 197 0.10 -5.02 -9.74
CA VAL A 197 0.82 -3.73 -9.82
C VAL A 197 0.30 -2.92 -11.01
N ALA A 198 0.25 -3.54 -12.20
CA ALA A 198 -0.23 -2.89 -13.42
C ALA A 198 -1.66 -2.36 -13.26
N ARG A 199 -2.55 -3.15 -12.62
CA ARG A 199 -3.91 -2.71 -12.30
C ARG A 199 -3.95 -1.52 -11.34
N VAL A 200 -3.15 -1.53 -10.26
CA VAL A 200 -3.08 -0.40 -9.31
C VAL A 200 -2.64 0.87 -10.05
N TYR A 201 -1.59 0.79 -10.87
CA TYR A 201 -1.08 1.95 -11.61
C TYR A 201 -1.97 2.38 -12.78
N SER A 202 -2.81 1.50 -13.32
CA SER A 202 -3.90 1.91 -14.21
C SER A 202 -4.91 2.80 -13.49
N VAL A 203 -5.26 2.51 -12.23
CA VAL A 203 -6.14 3.38 -11.42
C VAL A 203 -5.46 4.70 -11.10
N VAL A 204 -4.17 4.67 -10.74
CA VAL A 204 -3.35 5.90 -10.55
C VAL A 204 -3.38 6.78 -11.79
N SER A 205 -3.22 6.17 -12.97
CA SER A 205 -3.22 6.88 -14.24
C SER A 205 -4.55 7.58 -14.49
N GLU A 206 -5.68 6.94 -14.20
CA GLU A 206 -7.00 7.55 -14.33
C GLU A 206 -7.25 8.67 -13.31
N GLU A 207 -6.83 8.51 -12.05
CA GLU A 207 -6.92 9.56 -11.03
C GLU A 207 -6.09 10.81 -11.40
N LEU A 208 -4.92 10.62 -12.01
CA LEU A 208 -4.01 11.70 -12.36
C LEU A 208 -4.27 12.34 -13.74
N LYS A 209 -5.04 11.67 -14.59
CA LYS A 209 -5.19 11.99 -16.02
C LYS A 209 -5.54 13.44 -16.31
N TYR A 210 -6.49 13.97 -15.54
CA TYR A 210 -7.06 15.31 -15.74
C TYR A 210 -6.87 16.24 -14.54
N THR A 211 -6.33 15.74 -13.42
CA THR A 211 -6.21 16.55 -12.20
C THR A 211 -5.14 17.63 -12.36
N ASN A 212 -5.44 18.83 -11.88
CA ASN A 212 -4.47 19.91 -11.63
C ASN A 212 -4.38 20.24 -10.13
N ASP A 213 -5.06 19.46 -9.28
CA ASP A 213 -5.08 19.67 -7.84
C ASP A 213 -3.78 19.14 -7.24
N GLU A 214 -2.95 20.05 -6.73
CA GLU A 214 -1.65 19.69 -6.13
C GLU A 214 -1.82 18.77 -4.92
N GLU A 215 -2.87 18.93 -4.11
CA GLU A 215 -3.12 18.05 -2.97
C GLU A 215 -3.53 16.65 -3.41
N GLU A 216 -4.25 16.54 -4.53
CA GLU A 216 -4.58 15.24 -5.11
C GLU A 216 -3.34 14.51 -5.63
N ILE A 217 -2.47 15.21 -6.37
CA ILE A 217 -1.19 14.67 -6.87
C ILE A 217 -0.31 14.25 -5.70
N LYS A 218 -0.13 15.15 -4.72
CA LYS A 218 0.64 14.90 -3.50
C LYS A 218 0.11 13.68 -2.73
N SER A 219 -1.20 13.55 -2.58
CA SER A 219 -1.80 12.42 -1.86
C SER A 219 -1.50 11.05 -2.50
N ILE A 220 -1.24 11.01 -3.81
CA ILE A 220 -0.89 9.79 -4.53
C ILE A 220 0.62 9.53 -4.41
N ILE A 221 1.44 10.53 -4.71
CA ILE A 221 2.91 10.40 -4.70
C ILE A 221 3.42 10.07 -3.31
N SER A 222 2.78 10.61 -2.27
CA SER A 222 3.21 10.42 -0.88
C SER A 222 2.92 9.02 -0.31
N ILE A 223 1.95 8.29 -0.87
CA ILE A 223 1.60 6.94 -0.38
C ILE A 223 2.13 5.82 -1.26
N LEU A 224 2.53 6.13 -2.50
CA LEU A 224 3.03 5.12 -3.44
C LEU A 224 4.56 5.17 -3.55
N PRO A 225 5.23 4.00 -3.64
CA PRO A 225 6.67 3.94 -3.87
C PRO A 225 7.04 4.43 -5.27
N GLY A 226 8.06 5.30 -5.36
CA GLY A 226 8.54 5.86 -6.62
C GLY A 226 9.15 4.83 -7.57
N GLU A 227 9.64 3.70 -7.03
CA GLU A 227 10.22 2.58 -7.80
C GLU A 227 9.27 2.03 -8.87
N TYR A 228 7.97 2.08 -8.61
CA TYR A 228 6.94 1.52 -9.48
C TYR A 228 6.28 2.57 -10.38
N TRP A 229 6.75 3.83 -10.34
CA TRP A 229 6.24 4.93 -11.16
C TRP A 229 6.32 4.67 -12.67
N VAL A 230 7.20 3.77 -13.09
CA VAL A 230 7.31 3.29 -14.48
C VAL A 230 6.01 2.65 -15.01
N ASN A 231 5.14 2.16 -14.13
CA ASN A 231 3.88 1.51 -14.51
C ASN A 231 2.74 2.51 -14.80
N THR A 232 2.93 3.81 -14.55
CA THR A 232 1.98 4.86 -14.89
C THR A 232 1.90 5.04 -16.41
N ASP A 233 0.70 5.30 -16.95
CA ASP A 233 0.53 5.64 -18.37
C ASP A 233 1.50 6.76 -18.80
N LYS A 234 2.15 6.57 -19.94
CA LYS A 234 3.24 7.44 -20.38
C LYS A 234 2.81 8.90 -20.56
N ALA A 235 1.61 9.15 -21.11
CA ALA A 235 1.16 10.52 -21.33
C ALA A 235 0.81 11.21 -20.00
N VAL A 236 0.18 10.46 -19.08
CA VAL A 236 -0.10 10.94 -17.71
C VAL A 236 1.19 11.24 -16.97
N LYS A 237 2.15 10.31 -17.01
CA LYS A 237 3.46 10.42 -16.39
C LYS A 237 4.20 11.70 -16.83
N ILE A 238 4.36 11.92 -18.13
CA ILE A 238 5.01 13.13 -18.68
C ILE A 238 4.32 14.41 -18.19
N ARG A 239 2.98 14.41 -18.17
CA ARG A 239 2.18 15.56 -17.72
C ARG A 239 2.41 15.86 -16.24
N ILE A 240 2.31 14.85 -15.38
CA ILE A 240 2.48 15.00 -13.93
C ILE A 240 3.91 15.41 -13.60
N GLU A 241 4.92 14.79 -14.22
CA GLU A 241 6.32 15.22 -14.08
C GLU A 241 6.52 16.68 -14.47
N ASN A 242 5.83 17.17 -15.51
CA ASN A 242 5.91 18.58 -15.87
C ASN A 242 5.28 19.51 -14.82
N ILE A 243 4.17 19.09 -14.17
CA ILE A 243 3.55 19.84 -13.06
C ILE A 243 4.50 19.87 -11.85
N LEU A 244 5.04 18.71 -11.48
CA LEU A 244 6.01 18.57 -10.40
C LEU A 244 7.25 19.46 -10.64
N LEU A 245 7.79 19.45 -11.86
CA LEU A 245 8.93 20.29 -12.22
C LEU A 245 8.59 21.78 -12.16
N ALA A 246 7.37 22.17 -12.54
CA ALA A 246 6.92 23.56 -12.41
C ALA A 246 6.88 23.99 -10.94
N SER A 247 6.44 23.11 -10.03
CA SER A 247 6.48 23.35 -8.58
C SER A 247 7.93 23.57 -8.10
N VAL A 248 8.86 22.69 -8.45
CA VAL A 248 10.29 22.82 -8.08
C VAL A 248 10.89 24.13 -8.59
N LYS A 249 10.54 24.56 -9.81
CA LYS A 249 11.05 25.81 -10.39
C LYS A 249 10.66 27.05 -9.61
N VAL A 250 9.46 27.09 -9.02
CA VAL A 250 9.02 28.23 -8.19
C VAL A 250 9.39 28.09 -6.72
N GLY A 251 9.98 26.95 -6.33
CA GLY A 251 10.33 26.62 -4.96
C GLY A 251 11.27 27.63 -4.30
N ARG A 252 10.95 28.00 -3.07
CA ARG A 252 11.73 28.91 -2.22
C ARG A 252 11.67 28.44 -0.78
N TYR A 253 12.80 28.51 -0.08
CA TYR A 253 12.95 28.01 1.28
C TYR A 253 13.34 29.12 2.24
N ASN A 254 12.74 29.11 3.42
CA ASN A 254 13.15 29.96 4.53
C ASN A 254 13.85 29.10 5.57
N LYS A 255 15.18 29.18 5.63
CA LYS A 255 16.01 28.46 6.61
C LYS A 255 15.61 28.74 8.06
N ALA A 256 15.27 29.99 8.39
CA ALA A 256 14.93 30.36 9.77
C ALA A 256 13.57 29.78 10.23
N ALA A 257 12.64 29.57 9.29
CA ALA A 257 11.32 29.01 9.56
C ALA A 257 11.21 27.50 9.23
N ASP A 258 12.28 26.90 8.72
CA ASP A 258 12.38 25.50 8.32
C ASP A 258 11.23 25.03 7.39
N ARG A 259 10.86 25.88 6.42
CA ARG A 259 9.72 25.61 5.52
C ARG A 259 9.78 26.37 4.19
N CYS A 260 9.00 25.90 3.23
CA CYS A 260 8.77 26.60 1.97
C CYS A 260 8.08 27.96 2.17
N ILE A 261 8.43 28.95 1.34
CA ILE A 261 7.86 30.30 1.40
C ILE A 261 6.56 30.38 0.60
N GLY A 262 5.44 30.61 1.30
CA GLY A 262 4.13 30.84 0.68
C GLY A 262 3.65 29.67 -0.18
N ASP A 263 3.91 28.44 0.28
CA ASP A 263 3.62 27.16 -0.39
C ASP A 263 4.27 26.95 -1.77
N ALA A 264 5.09 27.91 -2.23
CA ALA A 264 5.79 27.81 -3.50
C ALA A 264 6.80 26.64 -3.46
N GLY A 265 6.58 25.66 -4.34
CA GLY A 265 7.41 24.45 -4.42
C GLY A 265 7.09 23.35 -3.41
N ALA A 266 6.04 23.50 -2.60
CA ALA A 266 5.69 22.51 -1.57
C ALA A 266 5.32 21.15 -2.16
N LEU A 267 4.67 21.09 -3.32
CA LEU A 267 4.40 19.83 -4.01
C LEU A 267 5.70 19.12 -4.43
N GLY A 268 6.69 19.88 -4.91
CA GLY A 268 7.99 19.35 -5.34
C GLY A 268 8.74 18.60 -4.24
N THR A 269 8.60 18.99 -2.97
CA THR A 269 9.37 18.39 -1.86
C THR A 269 8.99 16.93 -1.56
N TRP A 270 7.93 16.40 -2.16
CA TRP A 270 7.50 15.00 -2.02
C TRP A 270 8.18 14.06 -3.02
N ILE A 271 9.00 14.61 -3.92
CA ILE A 271 9.75 13.84 -4.91
C ILE A 271 11.04 13.36 -4.24
N ASN A 272 11.22 12.05 -4.15
CA ASN A 272 12.45 11.44 -3.66
C ASN A 272 13.29 10.88 -4.83
N GLU A 273 14.43 10.27 -4.48
CA GLU A 273 15.34 9.65 -5.43
C GLU A 273 14.65 8.60 -6.34
N ASP A 274 13.78 7.76 -5.79
CA ASP A 274 13.12 6.69 -6.55
C ASP A 274 12.21 7.25 -7.65
N TYR A 275 11.48 8.34 -7.35
CA TYR A 275 10.68 9.04 -8.36
C TYR A 275 11.57 9.63 -9.45
N LEU A 276 12.59 10.40 -9.08
CA LEU A 276 13.51 11.02 -10.06
C LEU A 276 14.20 9.98 -10.95
N ARG A 277 14.61 8.84 -10.38
CA ARG A 277 15.21 7.71 -11.10
C ARG A 277 14.28 7.14 -12.17
N ASN A 278 12.97 7.18 -11.92
CA ASN A 278 11.94 6.65 -12.79
C ASN A 278 11.24 7.72 -13.65
N PHE A 279 11.65 8.99 -13.59
CA PHE A 279 11.13 10.04 -14.48
C PHE A 279 11.62 9.89 -15.91
N GLU A 280 10.85 10.40 -16.88
CA GLU A 280 11.13 10.19 -18.31
C GLU A 280 12.39 10.92 -18.79
N ASP A 281 12.76 12.03 -18.15
CA ASP A 281 13.90 12.85 -18.55
C ASP A 281 14.64 13.44 -17.33
N LEU A 282 15.42 12.58 -16.67
CA LEU A 282 16.29 12.97 -15.55
C LEU A 282 17.27 14.10 -15.94
N GLY A 283 17.70 14.16 -17.21
CA GLY A 283 18.61 15.21 -17.69
C GLY A 283 17.97 16.59 -17.67
N LYS A 284 16.70 16.71 -18.10
CA LYS A 284 15.91 17.94 -18.00
C LYS A 284 15.70 18.37 -16.55
N TRP A 285 15.42 17.42 -15.66
CA TRP A 285 15.27 17.67 -14.23
C TRP A 285 16.57 18.18 -13.60
N THR A 286 17.67 17.46 -13.82
CA THR A 286 19.01 17.85 -13.36
C THR A 286 19.35 19.25 -13.85
N LYS A 287 19.19 19.53 -15.15
CA LYS A 287 19.41 20.87 -15.71
C LYS A 287 18.61 21.94 -14.98
N ALA A 288 17.30 21.74 -14.80
CA ALA A 288 16.44 22.75 -14.18
C ALA A 288 16.83 23.03 -12.73
N ILE A 289 17.18 22.00 -11.97
CA ILE A 289 17.63 22.11 -10.58
C ILE A 289 18.96 22.86 -10.51
N ILE A 290 19.92 22.52 -11.36
CA ILE A 290 21.24 23.17 -11.35
C ILE A 290 21.19 24.61 -11.86
N MET A 291 20.37 24.91 -12.86
CA MET A 291 20.16 26.31 -13.28
C MET A 291 19.61 27.16 -12.13
N LYS A 292 18.69 26.62 -11.33
CA LYS A 292 18.15 27.32 -10.16
C LYS A 292 19.23 27.54 -9.08
N LEU A 293 20.15 26.59 -8.88
CA LEU A 293 21.31 26.81 -8.01
C LEU A 293 22.26 27.90 -8.54
N ALA A 294 22.52 27.89 -9.84
CA ALA A 294 23.49 28.80 -10.46
C ALA A 294 23.00 30.25 -10.58
N GLU A 295 21.69 30.44 -10.81
CA GLU A 295 21.10 31.74 -11.18
C GLU A 295 20.06 32.25 -10.17
N GLY A 296 19.63 31.41 -9.22
CA GLY A 296 18.55 31.72 -8.29
C GLY A 296 18.95 32.61 -7.11
N SER A 297 17.95 33.13 -6.42
CA SER A 297 18.14 33.83 -5.14
C SER A 297 18.62 32.88 -4.04
N ILE A 298 19.06 33.43 -2.91
CA ILE A 298 19.48 32.63 -1.74
C ILE A 298 18.34 31.68 -1.29
N GLU A 299 17.09 32.16 -1.26
CA GLU A 299 15.95 31.31 -0.89
C GLU A 299 15.68 30.18 -1.90
N GLU A 300 15.98 30.41 -3.17
CA GLU A 300 15.84 29.39 -4.23
C GLU A 300 16.96 28.35 -4.18
N GLN A 301 18.18 28.80 -3.90
CA GLN A 301 19.34 27.93 -3.71
C GLN A 301 19.15 27.04 -2.48
N ASP A 302 18.72 27.64 -1.37
CA ASP A 302 18.43 26.95 -0.11
C ASP A 302 17.35 25.88 -0.28
N TYR A 303 16.34 26.15 -1.11
CA TYR A 303 15.32 25.16 -1.46
C TYR A 303 15.92 23.93 -2.15
N ILE A 304 16.81 24.13 -3.13
CA ILE A 304 17.47 23.01 -3.81
C ILE A 304 18.40 22.26 -2.85
N TYR A 305 19.22 22.96 -2.08
CA TYR A 305 20.13 22.33 -1.13
C TYR A 305 19.40 21.49 -0.08
N ASN A 306 18.24 21.96 0.37
CA ASN A 306 17.47 21.26 1.40
C ASN A 306 16.74 20.01 0.87
N TYR A 307 16.23 20.04 -0.37
CA TYR A 307 15.29 19.01 -0.85
C TYR A 307 15.77 18.16 -2.04
N PHE A 308 16.80 18.59 -2.77
CA PHE A 308 17.17 17.93 -4.04
C PHE A 308 18.66 17.70 -4.23
N TRP A 309 19.54 18.36 -3.47
CA TRP A 309 20.98 18.27 -3.69
C TRP A 309 21.51 16.85 -3.53
N ASN A 310 21.13 16.16 -2.46
CA ASN A 310 21.60 14.81 -2.19
C ASN A 310 21.09 13.83 -3.26
N GLU A 311 19.81 13.92 -3.61
CA GLU A 311 19.13 13.08 -4.58
C GLU A 311 19.75 13.23 -5.96
N ILE A 312 19.97 14.48 -6.40
CA ILE A 312 20.59 14.76 -7.70
C ILE A 312 22.05 14.32 -7.75
N CYS A 313 22.80 14.49 -6.66
CA CYS A 313 24.18 14.01 -6.59
C CYS A 313 24.24 12.47 -6.71
N GLU A 314 23.41 11.75 -5.97
CA GLU A 314 23.40 10.27 -6.01
C GLU A 314 22.98 9.75 -7.38
N LEU A 315 21.94 10.34 -8.00
CA LEU A 315 21.50 9.96 -9.34
C LEU A 315 22.54 10.25 -10.44
N ASN A 316 23.47 11.16 -10.18
CA ASN A 316 24.56 11.54 -11.09
C ASN A 316 25.93 11.00 -10.64
N ARG A 317 25.97 10.08 -9.67
CA ARG A 317 27.20 9.56 -9.07
C ARG A 317 28.16 8.94 -10.09
N VAL A 318 27.64 8.11 -10.99
CA VAL A 318 28.45 7.41 -11.99
C VAL A 318 28.53 8.20 -13.30
N ASN A 319 27.38 8.62 -13.83
CA ASN A 319 27.27 9.34 -15.09
C ASN A 319 26.80 10.78 -14.82
N ILE A 320 27.75 11.65 -14.50
CA ILE A 320 27.44 13.03 -14.14
C ILE A 320 26.87 13.82 -15.33
N ASN A 321 25.72 14.45 -15.14
CA ASN A 321 25.15 15.38 -16.11
C ASN A 321 26.07 16.59 -16.33
N SER A 322 26.15 17.08 -17.57
CA SER A 322 27.02 18.20 -17.93
C SER A 322 26.75 19.47 -17.12
N TYR A 323 25.49 19.80 -16.84
CA TYR A 323 25.16 20.99 -16.05
C TYR A 323 25.66 20.90 -14.61
N LEU A 324 25.46 19.74 -13.96
CA LEU A 324 25.97 19.51 -12.60
C LEU A 324 27.50 19.51 -12.58
N LYS A 325 28.12 18.87 -13.58
CA LYS A 325 29.57 18.87 -13.73
C LYS A 325 30.12 20.30 -13.85
N ASP A 326 29.56 21.10 -14.75
CA ASP A 326 29.98 22.47 -14.98
C ASP A 326 29.78 23.35 -13.75
N TYR A 327 28.71 23.12 -12.99
CA TYR A 327 28.44 23.83 -11.74
C TYR A 327 29.50 23.52 -10.67
N ILE A 328 29.80 22.24 -10.43
CA ILE A 328 30.82 21.81 -9.46
C ILE A 328 32.21 22.28 -9.89
N SER A 329 32.59 22.08 -11.17
CA SER A 329 33.89 22.52 -11.68
C SER A 329 34.07 24.02 -11.49
N GLN A 330 33.03 24.83 -11.76
CA GLN A 330 33.10 26.28 -11.51
C GLN A 330 33.21 26.61 -10.02
N GLY A 331 32.48 25.90 -9.15
CA GLY A 331 32.56 26.10 -7.70
C GLY A 331 33.97 25.86 -7.15
N LEU A 332 34.59 24.75 -7.54
CA LEU A 332 35.95 24.38 -7.14
C LEU A 332 37.00 25.33 -7.73
N THR A 333 36.92 25.63 -9.04
CA THR A 333 37.92 26.49 -9.69
C THR A 333 37.83 27.95 -9.28
N ARG A 334 36.63 28.49 -9.04
CA ARG A 334 36.46 29.90 -8.64
C ARG A 334 36.52 30.15 -7.14
N GLY A 335 36.64 29.10 -6.33
CA GLY A 335 36.70 29.23 -4.88
C GLY A 335 35.36 29.64 -4.24
N TYR A 336 34.23 29.23 -4.82
CA TYR A 336 32.94 29.44 -4.17
C TYR A 336 32.81 28.45 -3.00
N TYR A 337 33.18 28.89 -1.80
CA TYR A 337 33.25 28.05 -0.59
C TYR A 337 31.99 27.21 -0.38
N ASP A 338 30.81 27.80 -0.53
CA ASP A 338 29.54 27.08 -0.35
C ASP A 338 29.40 25.87 -1.29
N VAL A 339 29.85 25.98 -2.56
CA VAL A 339 29.74 24.89 -3.54
C VAL A 339 30.81 23.83 -3.27
N ALA A 340 32.03 24.25 -2.92
CA ALA A 340 33.12 23.35 -2.60
C ALA A 340 32.84 22.55 -1.32
N GLU A 341 32.33 23.20 -0.27
CA GLU A 341 31.92 22.55 0.97
C GLU A 341 30.86 21.48 0.69
N ARG A 342 29.79 21.83 -0.04
CA ARG A 342 28.72 20.89 -0.44
C ARG A 342 29.23 19.74 -1.29
N PHE A 343 30.22 19.98 -2.15
CA PHE A 343 30.89 18.92 -2.91
C PHE A 343 31.59 17.94 -1.97
N TYR A 344 32.39 18.45 -1.02
CA TYR A 344 33.11 17.61 -0.06
C TYR A 344 32.17 16.86 0.89
N GLU A 345 31.05 17.45 1.31
CA GLU A 345 30.00 16.75 2.07
C GLU A 345 29.46 15.51 1.32
N VAL A 346 29.40 15.56 -0.01
CA VAL A 346 28.95 14.42 -0.83
C VAL A 346 30.06 13.39 -0.97
N VAL A 347 31.24 13.79 -1.45
CA VAL A 347 32.30 12.83 -1.79
C VAL A 347 32.95 12.20 -0.56
N ASN A 348 32.98 12.88 0.60
CA ASN A 348 33.58 12.34 1.82
C ASN A 348 32.73 11.27 2.51
N LYS A 349 31.46 11.09 2.10
CA LYS A 349 30.63 9.96 2.55
C LYS A 349 31.17 8.61 2.04
N ASP A 350 31.94 8.61 0.95
CA ASP A 350 32.56 7.42 0.38
C ASP A 350 33.98 7.71 -0.11
N LYS A 351 34.99 7.14 0.55
CA LYS A 351 36.40 7.28 0.17
C LYS A 351 36.72 6.85 -1.28
N TYR A 352 35.84 6.08 -1.92
CA TYR A 352 35.99 5.64 -3.31
C TYR A 352 35.03 6.35 -4.27
N HIS A 353 34.49 7.51 -3.86
CA HIS A 353 33.54 8.24 -4.68
C HIS A 353 34.12 8.55 -6.08
N PRO A 354 33.42 8.20 -7.18
CA PRO A 354 33.94 8.38 -8.54
C PRO A 354 34.35 9.83 -8.85
N TRP A 355 33.69 10.79 -8.22
CA TRP A 355 33.92 12.21 -8.46
C TRP A 355 35.31 12.71 -8.08
N PHE A 356 36.03 12.05 -7.16
CA PHE A 356 37.45 12.39 -6.90
C PHE A 356 38.29 12.30 -8.17
N ASN A 357 38.01 11.32 -9.03
CA ASN A 357 38.69 11.20 -10.32
C ASN A 357 38.13 12.17 -11.36
N VAL A 358 36.80 12.39 -11.37
CA VAL A 358 36.15 13.29 -12.33
C VAL A 358 36.64 14.73 -12.19
N PHE A 359 36.84 15.20 -10.96
CA PHE A 359 37.24 16.58 -10.64
C PHE A 359 38.68 16.66 -10.11
N LYS A 360 39.53 15.68 -10.42
CA LYS A 360 40.89 15.58 -9.86
C LYS A 360 41.70 16.87 -10.01
N ASN A 361 41.58 17.54 -11.16
CA ASN A 361 42.34 18.75 -11.44
C ASN A 361 41.75 19.94 -10.68
N GLU A 362 40.43 20.09 -10.69
CA GLU A 362 39.72 21.17 -10.00
C GLU A 362 39.88 21.08 -8.48
N ILE A 363 39.93 19.87 -7.91
CA ILE A 363 40.23 19.62 -6.50
C ILE A 363 41.64 20.12 -6.17
N ALA A 364 42.65 19.72 -6.95
CA ALA A 364 44.03 20.13 -6.71
C ALA A 364 44.21 21.66 -6.82
N GLU A 365 43.49 22.30 -7.75
CA GLU A 365 43.48 23.75 -7.88
C GLU A 365 42.84 24.43 -6.66
N TYR A 366 41.71 23.91 -6.18
CA TYR A 366 41.02 24.44 -5.01
C TYR A 366 41.86 24.30 -3.73
N GLU A 367 42.44 23.12 -3.49
CA GLU A 367 43.31 22.85 -2.34
C GLU A 367 44.57 23.74 -2.34
N SER A 368 45.14 24.02 -3.52
CA SER A 368 46.27 24.94 -3.66
C SER A 368 45.88 26.37 -3.25
N LYS A 369 44.68 26.84 -3.62
CA LYS A 369 44.20 28.17 -3.27
C LYS A 369 43.96 28.32 -1.77
N LEU A 370 43.34 27.31 -1.15
CA LEU A 370 43.16 27.29 0.31
C LEU A 370 44.50 27.36 1.06
N ALA A 371 45.50 26.61 0.60
CA ALA A 371 46.83 26.64 1.22
C ALA A 371 47.54 27.99 1.04
N GLU A 372 47.29 28.71 -0.07
CA GLU A 372 47.81 30.06 -0.28
C GLU A 372 47.14 31.09 0.66
N GLU A 373 45.82 31.00 0.84
CA GLU A 373 45.04 31.86 1.75
C GLU A 373 45.43 31.66 3.22
N GLU A 374 45.58 30.41 3.69
CA GLU A 374 46.04 30.11 5.06
C GLU A 374 47.45 30.66 5.35
N VAL A 375 48.33 30.67 4.35
CA VAL A 375 49.68 31.24 4.46
C VAL A 375 49.64 32.77 4.45
N GLU A 376 48.69 33.40 3.78
CA GLU A 376 48.52 34.86 3.76
C GLU A 376 47.90 35.37 5.08
N ASP A 377 46.87 34.70 5.61
CA ASP A 377 46.29 35.02 6.92
C ASP A 377 47.31 34.87 8.06
N SER A 378 48.11 33.80 8.04
CA SER A 378 49.16 33.58 9.06
C SER A 378 50.27 34.64 9.05
N LYS A 379 50.55 35.28 7.92
CA LYS A 379 51.50 36.40 7.84
C LYS A 379 50.89 37.69 8.36
N THR A 380 49.61 37.91 8.10
CA THR A 380 48.88 39.11 8.52
C THR A 380 48.69 39.15 10.03
N ASP A 381 48.47 37.99 10.67
CA ASP A 381 48.40 37.87 12.14
C ASP A 381 49.76 38.10 12.82
N ILE A 382 50.86 37.67 12.20
CA ILE A 382 52.23 37.90 12.72
C ILE A 382 52.62 39.39 12.64
N ASP A 383 52.22 40.09 11.58
CA ASP A 383 52.49 41.52 11.43
C ASP A 383 51.66 42.40 12.39
N LEU A 384 50.47 41.93 12.83
CA LEU A 384 49.64 42.60 13.84
C LEU A 384 50.10 42.38 15.29
N GLU A 385 50.86 41.31 15.58
CA GLU A 385 51.49 41.09 16.90
C GLU A 385 52.84 41.84 17.06
N LEU A 386 53.37 42.44 15.98
CA LEU A 386 54.65 43.16 15.96
C LEU A 386 54.53 44.70 15.93
N GLU A 387 53.31 45.25 15.94
CA GLU A 387 53.01 46.68 16.23
C GLU A 387 52.50 46.87 17.67
#